data_AF-A0A537ART4-F1
#
_entry.id   AF-A0A537ART4-F1
#
_cell.length_a   1.000
_cell.length_b   1.000
_cell.length_c   1.000
_cell.angle_alpha   90.00
_cell.angle_beta   90.00
_cell.angle_gamma   90.00
#
_symmetry.space_group_name_H-M   'P 1'
#
loop_
_entity.id
_entity.type
_entity.pdbx_description
1 polymer ?
#
loop_
_entity_poly.entity_id
_entity_poly.type
_entity_poly.pdbx_seq_one_letter_code
_entity_poly.pdbx_strand_id
1 'polypeptide(L)'
;MDPEEGQGWSREYVNQMAIEYKRFLTLSVKYSEETIAPSKDVDKFWHGHILDTMKYAEDCQNVFGYFLHHFPYFGMRGEEDAANLA
;
A
#
# COMPACT_ATOMS: atom_id res chain seq x y z
N MET A 1 -2.33 6.76 -17.78
CA MET A 1 -1.78 7.82 -16.91
C MET A 1 -0.66 8.48 -17.66
N ASP A 2 -0.34 9.74 -17.38
CA ASP A 2 0.79 10.44 -18.00
C ASP A 2 2.08 9.60 -17.87
N PRO A 3 2.79 9.28 -18.97
CA PRO A 3 4.03 8.50 -18.92
C PRO A 3 5.27 9.34 -18.61
N GLU A 4 5.22 10.67 -18.73
CA GLU A 4 6.33 11.58 -18.41
C GLU A 4 6.36 11.87 -16.91
N GLU A 5 5.18 12.09 -16.30
CA GLU A 5 5.07 12.43 -14.87
C GLU A 5 4.58 11.27 -13.99
N GLY A 6 3.98 10.24 -14.58
CA GLY A 6 3.38 9.11 -13.88
C GLY A 6 4.00 7.75 -14.22
N GLN A 7 3.43 6.68 -13.66
CA GLN A 7 3.95 5.32 -13.83
C GLN A 7 3.72 4.71 -15.23
N GLY A 8 3.12 5.44 -16.17
CA GLY A 8 2.80 4.94 -17.52
C GLY A 8 1.80 3.76 -17.54
N TRP A 9 1.08 3.50 -16.45
CA TRP A 9 0.19 2.35 -16.34
C TRP A 9 -1.02 2.42 -17.26
N SER A 10 -1.36 1.28 -17.86
CA SER A 10 -2.59 1.10 -18.62
C SER A 10 -3.80 1.11 -17.68
N ARG A 11 -4.97 1.48 -18.21
CA ARG A 11 -6.21 1.47 -17.42
C ARG A 11 -6.52 0.09 -16.84
N GLU A 12 -6.29 -0.96 -17.61
CA GLU A 12 -6.51 -2.34 -17.18
C GLU A 12 -5.63 -2.69 -15.98
N TYR A 13 -4.34 -2.35 -16.06
CA TYR A 13 -3.40 -2.58 -14.96
C TYR A 13 -3.80 -1.80 -13.70
N VAL A 14 -4.17 -0.53 -13.83
CA VAL A 14 -4.65 0.30 -12.70
C VAL A 14 -5.88 -0.34 -12.05
N ASN A 15 -6.85 -0.81 -12.85
CA ASN A 15 -8.05 -1.47 -12.35
C ASN A 15 -7.71 -2.76 -11.57
N GLN A 16 -6.77 -3.56 -12.09
CA GLN A 16 -6.31 -4.76 -11.41
C GLN A 16 -5.61 -4.43 -10.09
N MET A 17 -4.68 -3.45 -10.09
CA MET A 17 -3.97 -3.04 -8.87
C MET A 17 -4.91 -2.43 -7.83
N ALA A 18 -5.97 -1.75 -8.24
CA ALA A 18 -6.99 -1.27 -7.32
C ALA A 18 -7.71 -2.41 -6.59
N ILE A 19 -7.91 -3.57 -7.24
CA ILE A 19 -8.48 -4.77 -6.60
C ILE A 19 -7.48 -5.36 -5.59
N GLU A 20 -6.22 -5.53 -6.01
CA GLU A 20 -5.18 -6.11 -5.12
C GLU A 20 -4.88 -5.20 -3.93
N TYR A 21 -4.88 -3.88 -4.13
CA TYR A 21 -4.75 -2.91 -3.04
C TYR A 21 -5.89 -3.02 -2.03
N LYS A 22 -7.14 -3.15 -2.48
CA LYS A 22 -8.28 -3.37 -1.57
C LYS A 22 -8.17 -4.69 -0.80
N ARG A 23 -7.62 -5.74 -1.42
CA ARG A 23 -7.34 -7.00 -0.71
C ARG A 23 -6.28 -6.82 0.36
N PHE A 24 -5.19 -6.10 0.05
CA PHE A 24 -4.17 -5.74 1.03
C PHE A 24 -4.76 -4.96 2.23
N LEU A 25 -5.59 -3.95 1.98
CA LEU A 25 -6.26 -3.21 3.06
C LEU A 25 -7.19 -4.12 3.89
N THR A 26 -7.95 -4.99 3.22
CA THR A 26 -8.82 -5.97 3.90
C THR A 26 -8.03 -6.90 4.80
N LEU A 27 -6.89 -7.42 4.32
CA LEU A 27 -6.00 -8.27 5.12
C LEU A 27 -5.44 -7.49 6.32
N SER A 28 -5.03 -6.24 6.12
CA SER A 28 -4.50 -5.37 7.17
C SER A 28 -5.53 -5.08 8.27
N VAL A 29 -6.82 -4.93 7.91
CA VAL A 29 -7.91 -4.82 8.89
C VAL A 29 -8.12 -6.14 9.62
N LYS A 30 -8.15 -7.26 8.87
CA LYS A 30 -8.51 -8.57 9.41
C LYS A 30 -7.47 -9.12 10.38
N TYR A 31 -6.19 -8.85 10.13
CA TYR A 31 -5.07 -9.31 10.96
C TYR A 31 -4.29 -8.10 11.50
N SER A 32 -4.97 -7.24 12.25
CA SER A 32 -4.43 -5.97 12.76
C SER A 32 -3.25 -6.12 13.74
N GLU A 33 -3.03 -7.32 14.28
CA GLU A 33 -1.90 -7.64 15.17
C GLU A 33 -0.68 -8.16 14.39
N GLU A 34 -0.83 -8.40 13.08
CA GLU A 34 0.23 -8.91 12.22
C GLU A 34 0.79 -7.81 11.32
N THR A 35 2.07 -7.92 10.98
CA THR A 35 2.67 -7.05 9.96
C THR A 35 2.51 -7.71 8.60
N ILE A 36 1.70 -7.09 7.73
CA ILE A 36 1.45 -7.58 6.38
C ILE A 36 2.17 -6.66 5.39
N ALA A 37 3.10 -7.22 4.63
CA ALA A 37 3.74 -6.51 3.54
C ALA A 37 2.91 -6.61 2.25
N PRO A 38 2.67 -5.50 1.52
CA PRO A 38 2.10 -5.56 0.18
C PRO A 38 3.10 -6.13 -0.82
N SER A 39 2.61 -6.61 -1.97
CA SER A 39 3.48 -6.88 -3.12
C SER A 39 4.07 -5.57 -3.66
N LYS A 40 5.19 -5.65 -4.40
CA LYS A 40 5.87 -4.46 -4.97
C LYS A 40 4.95 -3.56 -5.79
N ASP A 41 4.03 -4.13 -6.54
CA ASP A 41 3.13 -3.37 -7.40
C ASP A 41 1.98 -2.73 -6.60
N VAL A 42 1.48 -3.43 -5.57
CA VAL A 42 0.50 -2.87 -4.63
C VAL A 42 1.12 -1.75 -3.80
N ASP A 43 2.39 -1.88 -3.38
CA ASP A 43 3.11 -0.83 -2.65
C ASP A 43 3.24 0.46 -3.48
N LYS A 44 3.62 0.35 -4.76
CA LYS A 44 3.65 1.50 -5.69
C LYS A 44 2.27 2.14 -5.85
N PHE A 45 1.22 1.33 -5.94
CA PHE A 45 -0.15 1.85 -6.02
C PHE A 45 -0.52 2.59 -4.73
N TRP A 46 -0.16 2.02 -3.58
CA TRP A 46 -0.40 2.63 -2.27
C TRP A 46 0.36 3.95 -2.09
N HIS A 47 1.62 4.05 -2.55
CA HIS A 47 2.35 5.33 -2.56
C HIS A 47 1.61 6.42 -3.33
N GLY A 48 1.03 6.06 -4.48
CA GLY A 48 0.18 6.98 -5.25
C GLY A 48 -1.02 7.49 -4.44
N HIS A 49 -1.68 6.61 -3.67
CA HIS A 49 -2.78 7.01 -2.79
C HIS A 49 -2.29 7.89 -1.64
N ILE A 50 -1.15 7.57 -1.00
CA ILE A 50 -0.55 8.36 0.09
C ILE A 50 -0.26 9.81 -0.34
N LEU A 51 0.16 10.02 -1.61
CA LEU A 51 0.45 11.36 -2.14
C LEU A 51 -0.79 12.25 -2.21
N ASP A 52 -1.99 11.69 -2.39
CA ASP A 52 -3.25 12.41 -2.17
C ASP A 52 -3.59 12.38 -0.67
N THR A 53 -2.84 13.19 0.09
CA THR A 53 -2.85 13.13 1.56
C THR A 53 -4.23 13.36 2.18
N MET A 54 -5.08 14.19 1.58
CA MET A 54 -6.44 14.43 2.08
C MET A 54 -7.32 13.19 1.87
N LYS A 55 -7.30 12.61 0.66
CA LYS A 55 -8.07 11.41 0.37
C LYS A 55 -7.59 10.22 1.19
N TYR A 56 -6.27 10.07 1.32
CA TYR A 56 -5.67 9.00 2.10
C TYR A 56 -6.07 9.07 3.57
N ALA A 57 -6.04 10.26 4.17
CA ALA A 57 -6.46 10.45 5.56
C ALA A 57 -7.96 10.11 5.76
N GLU A 58 -8.82 10.56 4.85
CA GLU A 58 -10.27 10.27 4.88
C GLU A 58 -10.53 8.76 4.76
N ASP A 59 -9.92 8.10 3.76
CA ASP A 59 -10.11 6.67 3.55
C ASP A 59 -9.54 5.84 4.69
N CYS A 60 -8.41 6.24 5.27
CA CYS A 60 -7.88 5.59 6.45
C CYS A 60 -8.86 5.67 7.63
N GLN A 61 -9.46 6.84 7.88
CA GLN A 61 -10.46 7.00 8.92
C GLN A 61 -11.70 6.13 8.67
N ASN A 62 -12.14 6.02 7.40
CA ASN A 62 -13.31 5.24 7.04
C ASN A 62 -13.08 3.71 7.10
N VAL A 63 -11.88 3.25 6.75
CA VAL A 63 -11.55 1.81 6.66
C VAL A 63 -11.01 1.26 7.99
N PHE A 64 -10.13 2.01 8.65
CA PHE A 64 -9.41 1.55 9.84
C PHE A 64 -9.88 2.24 11.13
N GLY A 65 -10.48 3.42 11.02
CA GLY A 65 -10.76 4.27 12.19
C GLY A 65 -9.55 5.07 12.69
N TYR A 66 -8.39 4.91 12.03
CA TYR A 66 -7.13 5.59 12.34
C TYR A 66 -6.28 5.75 11.07
N PHE A 67 -5.23 6.58 11.13
CA PHE A 67 -4.31 6.77 10.02
C PHE A 67 -3.36 5.57 9.89
N LEU A 68 -3.43 4.83 8.78
CA LEU A 68 -2.51 3.72 8.53
C LEU A 68 -1.15 4.27 8.10
N HIS A 69 -0.16 4.19 8.99
CA HIS A 69 1.19 4.66 8.70
C HIS A 69 1.95 3.69 7.80
N HIS A 70 2.56 4.20 6.73
CA HIS A 70 3.51 3.46 5.91
C HIS A 70 4.90 3.48 6.55
N PHE A 71 5.59 2.34 6.55
CA PHE A 71 6.94 2.20 7.08
C PHE A 71 7.91 1.76 5.95
N PRO A 72 8.61 2.70 5.29
CA PRO A 72 9.35 2.43 4.05
C PRO A 72 10.65 1.63 4.25
N TYR A 73 11.04 1.38 5.49
CA TYR A 73 12.29 0.70 5.84
C TYR A 73 12.07 -0.76 6.25
N PHE A 74 10.85 -1.30 6.11
CA PHE A 74 10.56 -2.69 6.44
C PHE A 74 11.43 -3.64 5.62
N GLY A 75 12.08 -4.59 6.30
CA GLY A 75 13.05 -5.50 5.69
C GLY A 75 14.45 -4.93 5.46
N MET A 76 14.74 -3.69 5.89
CA MET A 76 16.06 -3.04 5.70
C MET A 76 16.87 -2.90 7.00
N ARG A 77 16.31 -3.26 8.16
CA ARG A 77 16.96 -3.12 9.49
C ARG A 77 17.67 -4.38 9.95
N GLY A 78 18.61 -4.86 9.14
CA GLY A 78 19.44 -6.04 9.46
C GLY A 78 18.77 -7.37 9.11
N GLU A 79 19.43 -8.46 9.49
CA GLU A 79 19.07 -9.82 9.04
C GLU A 79 17.71 -10.29 9.56
N GLU A 80 17.35 -9.93 10.79
CA GLU A 80 16.06 -10.29 11.39
C GLU A 80 14.88 -9.61 10.69
N ASP A 81 15.01 -8.32 10.36
CA ASP A 81 13.98 -7.57 9.63
C ASP A 81 13.85 -8.09 8.18
N ALA A 82 14.97 -8.38 7.53
CA ALA A 82 14.98 -8.94 6.18
C ALA A 82 14.30 -10.33 6.10
N ALA A 83 14.38 -11.14 7.17
CA ALA A 83 13.71 -12.43 7.23
C ALA A 83 12.17 -12.32 7.22
N ASN A 84 11.61 -11.17 7.60
CA ASN A 84 10.17 -10.92 7.60
C ASN A 84 9.61 -10.51 6.22
N LEU A 85 10.46 -10.45 5.19
CA LEU A 85 10.04 -10.22 3.79
C LEU A 85 9.61 -11.51 3.05
N ALA A 86 9.76 -12.68 3.68
CA ALA A 86 9.63 -14.00 3.06
C ALA A 86 8.18 -14.46 2.85
#